data_AF-A0A2I2L1R4-F1
#
_entry.id   AF-A0A2I2L1R4-F1
#
_cell.length_a   1.000
_cell.length_b   1.000
_cell.length_c   1.000
_cell.angle_alpha   90.00
_cell.angle_beta   90.00
_cell.angle_gamma   90.00
#
_symmetry.space_group_name_H-M   'P 1'
#
loop_
_entity.id
_entity.type
_entity.pdbx_description
1 polymer ?
#
loop_
_entity_poly.entity_id
_entity_poly.type
_entity_poly.pdbx_seq_one_letter_code
_entity_poly.pdbx_strand_id
1 'polypeptide(L)'
;MTAAGDRPRPAVRLGRDRWSPPAPVGYLDSVQALGGLAAPLLAGASFTLAALLLPATAGGAGVTPGAAPGSRLCRWPDITLFCFIGSGLAQVATVQATVWCRRLTATPAEFMTWYPDEVHDGRPSRWLRNVQASHQRQALRWADRARLWYHAGILLLLAGLVAVSVPPWRIGAERGAVVALTVLGLLGELAWLVVATFRSRTRRRQGLIHGVGVLCGPVLAVAVAATPSGTWGTSGALRGLGAAGVLVVGVGVLAVAVEIVVLVSRLLTWGWFGVPVSGVGPGWARVATHVVAIVGIAAAVTLALAGTRPWLTAVSVAAVVPAFALEMICGWQVYGAERHSRGT
;
A
#
# COMPACT_ATOMS: atom_id res chain seq x y z
N MET A 1 51.47 -1.30 44.88
CA MET A 1 51.08 -0.84 43.53
C MET A 1 49.73 -1.43 43.20
N THR A 2 48.66 -0.75 43.60
CA THR A 2 47.27 -1.14 43.36
C THR A 2 46.79 -0.42 42.10
N ALA A 3 46.43 -1.19 41.08
CA ALA A 3 45.88 -0.70 39.83
C ALA A 3 44.64 0.16 40.11
N ALA A 4 44.77 1.47 39.89
CA ALA A 4 43.67 2.41 40.00
C ALA A 4 42.60 1.99 38.98
N GLY A 5 41.50 1.44 39.49
CA GLY A 5 40.38 0.95 38.71
C GLY A 5 39.86 2.02 37.78
N ASP A 6 39.89 1.71 36.48
CA ASP A 6 39.33 2.49 35.40
C ASP A 6 37.81 2.53 35.58
N ARG A 7 37.34 3.52 36.36
CA ARG A 7 35.91 3.73 36.54
C ARG A 7 35.34 4.09 35.17
N PRO A 8 34.27 3.42 34.72
CA PRO A 8 33.64 3.74 33.44
C PRO A 8 33.31 5.23 33.44
N ARG A 9 33.95 5.99 32.54
CA ARG A 9 33.68 7.42 32.39
C ARG A 9 32.18 7.57 32.20
N PRO A 10 31.50 8.41 32.99
CA PRO A 10 30.07 8.59 32.86
C PRO A 10 29.77 8.95 31.41
N ALA A 11 28.87 8.19 30.78
CA ALA A 11 28.50 8.42 29.39
C ALA A 11 28.23 9.91 29.20
N VAL A 12 29.06 10.56 28.38
CA VAL A 12 28.94 11.98 28.08
C VAL A 12 27.53 12.18 27.58
N ARG A 13 26.68 12.80 28.40
CA ARG A 13 25.37 13.25 27.96
C ARG A 13 25.66 14.30 26.91
N LEU A 14 25.63 13.91 25.64
CA LEU A 14 25.61 14.84 24.53
C LEU A 14 24.53 15.86 24.87
N GLY A 15 24.94 17.11 25.12
CA GLY A 15 24.07 18.13 25.66
C GLY A 15 22.79 18.22 24.84
N ARG A 16 21.64 18.44 25.51
CA ARG A 16 20.30 18.59 24.91
C ARG A 16 20.19 19.68 23.83
N ASP A 17 21.28 20.37 23.54
CA ASP A 17 21.37 21.55 22.68
C ASP A 17 22.10 21.29 21.35
N ARG A 18 22.36 20.02 20.99
CA ARG A 18 22.94 19.66 19.68
C ARG A 18 21.87 19.15 18.73
N TRP A 19 22.07 19.38 17.43
CA TRP A 19 21.30 18.77 16.37
C TRP A 19 21.30 17.24 16.53
N SER A 20 20.10 16.64 16.64
CA SER A 20 19.99 15.19 16.67
C SER A 20 20.04 14.66 15.24
N PRO A 21 20.89 13.67 14.94
CA PRO A 21 20.82 12.99 13.66
C PRO A 21 19.46 12.25 13.55
N PRO A 22 18.94 12.06 12.33
CA PRO A 22 17.75 11.27 12.13
C PRO A 22 18.00 9.81 12.54
N ALA A 23 17.12 9.27 13.37
CA ALA A 23 17.10 7.86 13.73
C ALA A 23 15.88 7.19 13.08
N PRO A 24 16.03 6.09 12.31
CA PRO A 24 17.29 5.41 11.98
C PRO A 24 18.11 6.15 10.91
N VAL A 25 19.45 6.03 10.99
CA VAL A 25 20.38 6.61 10.01
C VAL A 25 20.19 5.94 8.64
N GLY A 26 20.19 6.74 7.57
CA GLY A 26 20.04 6.27 6.19
C GLY A 26 18.64 5.77 5.80
N TYR A 27 17.68 5.79 6.73
CA TYR A 27 16.34 5.28 6.46
C TYR A 27 15.62 6.07 5.36
N LEU A 28 15.64 7.40 5.44
CA LEU A 28 14.99 8.25 4.45
C LEU A 28 15.64 8.13 3.06
N ASP A 29 16.96 7.98 3.00
CA ASP A 29 17.70 7.81 1.75
C ASP A 29 17.34 6.47 1.08
N SER A 30 17.17 5.40 1.86
CA SER A 30 16.71 4.11 1.33
C SER A 30 15.30 4.18 0.72
N VAL A 31 14.43 5.00 1.30
CA VAL A 31 13.07 5.23 0.78
C VAL A 31 13.12 6.07 -0.50
N GLN A 32 14.04 7.04 -0.57
CA GLN A 32 14.26 7.82 -1.79
C GLN A 32 14.75 6.96 -2.96
N ALA A 33 15.68 6.02 -2.72
CA ALA A 33 16.13 5.10 -3.75
C ALA A 33 14.97 4.22 -4.29
N LEU A 34 14.12 3.76 -3.38
CA LEU A 34 12.95 2.95 -3.71
C LEU A 34 11.93 3.71 -4.57
N GLY A 35 11.55 4.93 -4.18
CA GLY A 35 10.60 5.75 -4.94
C GLY A 35 11.18 6.43 -6.17
N GLY A 36 12.50 6.60 -6.24
CA GLY A 36 13.17 7.26 -7.37
C GLY A 36 13.44 6.36 -8.56
N LEU A 37 13.67 5.06 -8.34
CA LEU A 37 14.06 4.12 -9.41
C LEU A 37 13.19 2.87 -9.44
N ALA A 38 13.05 2.17 -8.32
CA ALA A 38 12.41 0.85 -8.31
C ALA A 38 10.90 0.92 -8.59
N ALA A 39 10.18 1.82 -7.89
CA ALA A 39 8.72 1.92 -8.03
C ALA A 39 8.28 2.32 -9.46
N PRO A 40 8.85 3.35 -10.12
CA PRO A 40 8.49 3.68 -11.51
C PRO A 40 8.71 2.53 -12.50
N LEU A 41 9.81 1.78 -12.37
CA LEU A 41 10.10 0.64 -13.25
C LEU A 41 9.08 -0.48 -13.07
N LEU A 42 8.74 -0.83 -11.81
CA LEU A 42 7.72 -1.83 -11.51
C LEU A 42 6.32 -1.37 -11.95
N ALA A 43 6.02 -0.07 -11.86
CA ALA A 43 4.78 0.50 -12.37
C ALA A 43 4.66 0.30 -13.88
N GLY A 44 5.73 0.66 -14.62
CA GLY A 44 5.81 0.47 -16.06
C GLY A 44 5.60 -0.98 -16.47
N ALA A 45 6.34 -1.91 -15.85
CA ALA A 45 6.20 -3.35 -16.10
C ALA A 45 4.76 -3.84 -15.83
N SER A 46 4.15 -3.39 -14.73
CA SER A 46 2.78 -3.77 -14.37
C SER A 46 1.76 -3.29 -15.40
N PHE A 47 1.84 -2.03 -15.85
CA PHE A 47 0.94 -1.50 -16.88
C PHE A 47 1.19 -2.12 -18.26
N THR A 48 2.43 -2.45 -18.60
CA THR A 48 2.73 -3.20 -19.83
C THR A 48 2.08 -4.59 -19.80
N LEU A 49 2.19 -5.32 -18.69
CA LEU A 49 1.54 -6.63 -18.54
C LEU A 49 0.00 -6.51 -18.61
N ALA A 50 -0.58 -5.48 -17.99
CA ALA A 50 -2.02 -5.22 -18.10
C ALA A 50 -2.46 -4.92 -19.55
N ALA A 51 -1.70 -4.09 -20.26
CA ALA A 51 -1.97 -3.73 -21.65
C ALA A 51 -1.86 -4.94 -22.59
N LEU A 52 -0.87 -5.81 -22.38
CA LEU A 52 -0.70 -7.06 -23.16
C LEU A 52 -1.83 -8.06 -22.90
N LEU A 53 -2.41 -8.06 -21.70
CA LEU A 53 -3.50 -8.96 -21.34
C LEU A 53 -4.87 -8.47 -21.83
N LEU A 54 -5.06 -7.15 -22.01
CA LEU A 54 -6.35 -6.55 -22.35
C LEU A 54 -6.99 -7.13 -23.64
N PRO A 55 -6.27 -7.38 -24.75
CA PRO A 55 -6.84 -8.03 -25.92
C PRO A 55 -7.39 -9.44 -25.63
N ALA A 56 -6.79 -10.15 -24.67
CA ALA A 56 -7.20 -11.49 -24.30
C ALA A 56 -8.48 -11.51 -23.44
N THR A 57 -8.83 -10.40 -22.81
CA THR A 57 -10.08 -10.26 -22.03
C THR A 57 -11.24 -9.79 -22.91
N ALA A 58 -10.96 -8.99 -23.95
CA ALA A 58 -11.96 -8.50 -24.89
C ALA A 58 -12.52 -9.59 -25.86
N GLY A 59 -11.85 -10.75 -25.93
CA GLY A 59 -12.08 -11.82 -26.91
C GLY A 59 -13.33 -12.68 -26.71
N GLY A 60 -14.49 -12.08 -26.47
CA GLY A 60 -15.79 -12.76 -26.58
C GLY A 60 -16.18 -13.13 -28.03
N ALA A 61 -15.54 -12.54 -29.04
CA ALA A 61 -15.86 -12.81 -30.45
C ALA A 61 -14.68 -12.52 -31.40
N GLY A 62 -14.03 -13.57 -31.90
CA GLY A 62 -13.55 -13.66 -33.29
C GLY A 62 -12.64 -12.59 -33.90
N VAL A 63 -11.46 -12.28 -33.34
CA VAL A 63 -10.50 -11.34 -34.00
C VAL A 63 -9.19 -11.98 -34.46
N THR A 64 -8.87 -13.22 -34.08
CA THR A 64 -7.73 -13.96 -34.69
C THR A 64 -8.26 -15.03 -35.64
N PRO A 65 -8.10 -14.87 -36.97
CA PRO A 65 -8.42 -15.92 -37.93
C PRO A 65 -7.55 -17.15 -37.62
N GLY A 66 -8.18 -18.23 -37.15
CA GLY A 66 -7.50 -19.50 -36.87
C GLY A 66 -7.28 -19.84 -35.38
N ALA A 67 -7.60 -18.94 -34.44
CA ALA A 67 -7.62 -19.31 -33.02
C ALA A 67 -8.87 -20.16 -32.73
N ALA A 68 -8.67 -21.34 -32.13
CA ALA A 68 -9.79 -22.21 -31.77
C ALA A 68 -10.80 -21.43 -30.89
N PRO A 69 -12.11 -21.44 -31.24
CA PRO A 69 -13.12 -20.70 -30.48
C PRO A 69 -13.07 -21.12 -29.00
N GLY A 70 -12.71 -20.17 -28.13
CA GLY A 70 -12.65 -20.37 -26.68
C GLY A 70 -11.25 -20.45 -26.04
N SER A 71 -10.14 -20.24 -26.78
CA SER A 71 -8.80 -20.25 -26.20
C SER A 71 -8.51 -19.00 -25.34
N ARG A 72 -8.95 -19.01 -24.07
CA ARG A 72 -8.59 -17.98 -23.08
C ARG A 72 -7.14 -18.18 -22.64
N LEU A 73 -6.33 -17.11 -22.59
CA LEU A 73 -4.91 -17.19 -22.19
C LEU A 73 -4.71 -17.71 -20.76
N CYS A 74 -5.55 -17.25 -19.84
CA CYS A 74 -5.51 -17.62 -18.43
C CYS A 74 -6.92 -17.90 -17.90
N ARG A 75 -6.99 -18.58 -16.76
CA ARG A 75 -8.26 -18.96 -16.13
C ARG A 75 -9.01 -17.76 -15.55
N TRP A 76 -8.29 -16.74 -15.08
CA TRP A 76 -8.84 -15.56 -14.38
C TRP A 76 -8.33 -14.23 -14.98
N PRO A 77 -8.74 -13.89 -16.22
CA PRO A 77 -8.26 -12.69 -16.91
C PRO A 77 -8.56 -11.39 -16.14
N ASP A 78 -9.77 -11.25 -15.61
CA ASP A 78 -10.19 -10.00 -14.95
C ASP A 78 -9.44 -9.77 -13.63
N ILE A 79 -9.25 -10.83 -12.84
CA ILE A 79 -8.47 -10.77 -11.59
C ILE A 79 -7.03 -10.42 -11.88
N THR A 80 -6.44 -11.04 -12.91
CA THR A 80 -5.07 -10.76 -13.33
C THR A 80 -4.90 -9.29 -13.73
N LEU A 81 -5.84 -8.77 -14.51
CA LEU A 81 -5.83 -7.39 -14.99
C LEU A 81 -6.00 -6.39 -13.84
N PHE A 82 -6.92 -6.69 -12.91
CA PHE A 82 -7.07 -5.94 -11.66
C PHE A 82 -5.77 -5.91 -10.85
N CYS A 83 -5.11 -7.06 -10.67
CA CYS A 83 -3.86 -7.17 -9.94
C CYS A 83 -2.73 -6.35 -10.59
N PHE A 84 -2.58 -6.40 -11.91
CA PHE A 84 -1.55 -5.61 -12.61
C PHE A 84 -1.84 -4.10 -12.58
N ILE A 85 -3.08 -3.67 -12.79
CA ILE A 85 -3.45 -2.25 -12.66
C ILE A 85 -3.26 -1.78 -11.22
N GLY A 86 -3.76 -2.54 -10.25
CA GLY A 86 -3.62 -2.23 -8.83
C GLY A 86 -2.15 -2.15 -8.40
N SER A 87 -1.31 -3.06 -8.90
CA SER A 87 0.14 -2.99 -8.73
C SER A 87 0.71 -1.68 -9.25
N GLY A 88 0.42 -1.33 -10.52
CA GLY A 88 0.91 -0.11 -11.13
C GLY A 88 0.51 1.15 -10.35
N LEU A 89 -0.75 1.23 -9.91
CA LEU A 89 -1.25 2.35 -9.10
C LEU A 89 -0.60 2.42 -7.72
N ALA A 90 -0.39 1.29 -7.05
CA ALA A 90 0.31 1.23 -5.77
C ALA A 90 1.79 1.69 -5.91
N GLN A 91 2.44 1.36 -7.03
CA GLN A 91 3.78 1.87 -7.32
C GLN A 91 3.79 3.38 -7.59
N VAL A 92 2.78 3.94 -8.27
CA VAL A 92 2.64 5.40 -8.41
C VAL A 92 2.42 6.06 -7.04
N ALA A 93 1.57 5.48 -6.18
CA ALA A 93 1.36 5.97 -4.81
C ALA A 93 2.65 5.97 -3.99
N THR A 94 3.51 4.97 -4.18
CA THR A 94 4.85 4.90 -3.59
C THR A 94 5.73 6.08 -4.00
N VAL A 95 5.75 6.42 -5.30
CA VAL A 95 6.49 7.58 -5.83
C VAL A 95 5.97 8.86 -5.18
N GLN A 96 4.65 9.07 -5.18
CA GLN A 96 4.03 10.25 -4.58
C GLN A 96 4.37 10.39 -3.10
N ALA A 97 4.26 9.32 -2.32
CA ALA A 97 4.62 9.32 -0.90
C ALA A 97 6.12 9.62 -0.69
N THR A 98 6.98 9.16 -1.59
CA THR A 98 8.43 9.45 -1.55
C THR A 98 8.73 10.92 -1.85
N VAL A 99 8.02 11.55 -2.79
CA VAL A 99 8.13 12.99 -3.06
C VAL A 99 7.75 13.81 -1.82
N TRP A 100 6.62 13.47 -1.18
CA TRP A 100 6.21 14.11 0.08
C TRP A 100 7.21 13.91 1.21
N CYS A 101 7.78 12.70 1.32
CA CYS A 101 8.85 12.42 2.26
C CYS A 101 10.06 13.33 2.01
N ARG A 102 10.53 13.42 0.75
CA ARG A 102 11.69 14.24 0.38
C ARG A 102 11.47 15.73 0.64
N ARG A 103 10.26 16.24 0.41
CA ARG A 103 9.89 17.63 0.72
C ARG A 103 10.09 17.99 2.19
N LEU A 104 9.94 17.01 3.09
CA LEU A 104 10.04 17.19 4.54
C LEU A 104 11.44 16.85 5.08
N THR A 105 12.34 16.34 4.23
CA THR A 105 13.73 16.09 4.59
C THR A 105 14.51 17.39 4.44
N ALA A 106 14.92 17.98 5.57
CA ALA A 106 15.80 19.13 5.61
C ALA A 106 16.98 18.85 6.54
N THR A 107 18.18 19.18 6.07
CA THR A 107 19.43 19.07 6.81
C THR A 107 19.55 20.20 7.84
N PRO A 108 20.32 20.00 8.93
CA PRO A 108 20.64 21.08 9.84
C PRO A 108 21.23 22.31 9.14
N ALA A 109 22.05 22.11 8.11
CA ALA A 109 22.63 23.20 7.31
C ALA A 109 21.54 24.03 6.62
N GLU A 110 20.57 23.39 5.98
CA GLU A 110 19.43 24.08 5.35
C GLU A 110 18.61 24.86 6.37
N PHE A 111 18.34 24.30 7.56
CA PHE A 111 17.64 25.02 8.62
C PHE A 111 18.42 26.24 9.13
N MET A 112 19.75 26.16 9.25
CA MET A 112 20.59 27.31 9.62
C MET A 112 20.54 28.41 8.54
N THR A 113 20.46 28.04 7.27
CA THR A 113 20.30 28.99 6.16
C THR A 113 18.91 29.64 6.15
N TRP A 114 17.85 28.89 6.46
CA TRP A 114 16.47 29.40 6.45
C TRP A 114 16.09 30.21 7.69
N TYR A 115 16.71 29.91 8.84
CA TYR A 115 16.40 30.53 10.14
C TYR A 115 17.69 30.92 10.88
N PRO A 116 18.51 31.83 10.32
CA PRO A 116 19.78 32.22 10.93
C PRO A 116 19.62 32.81 12.33
N ASP A 117 18.54 33.57 12.58
CA ASP A 117 18.26 34.23 13.86
C ASP A 117 17.91 33.24 14.98
N GLU A 118 17.54 32.01 14.63
CA GLU A 118 17.16 30.95 15.57
C GLU A 118 18.37 30.07 15.97
N VAL A 119 19.58 30.52 15.64
CA VAL A 119 20.83 29.83 15.94
C VAL A 119 21.75 30.77 16.73
N HIS A 120 22.03 30.41 17.98
CA HIS A 120 22.90 31.20 18.86
C HIS A 120 24.09 30.34 19.30
N ASP A 121 25.31 30.86 19.12
CA ASP A 121 26.56 30.14 19.42
C ASP A 121 26.64 28.74 18.79
N GLY A 122 26.11 28.61 17.56
CA GLY A 122 26.04 27.34 16.83
C GLY A 122 25.00 26.34 17.37
N ARG A 123 24.12 26.76 18.28
CA ARG A 123 23.06 25.92 18.86
C ARG A 123 21.68 26.36 18.37
N PRO A 124 20.83 25.43 17.90
CA PRO A 124 19.47 25.77 17.49
C PRO A 124 18.61 26.14 18.70
N SER A 125 17.74 27.13 18.54
CA SER A 125 16.73 27.50 19.54
C SER A 125 15.78 26.34 19.84
N ARG A 126 15.03 26.45 20.95
CA ARG A 126 14.00 25.44 21.29
C ARG A 126 12.92 25.35 20.21
N TRP A 127 12.56 26.47 19.60
CA TRP A 127 11.57 26.52 18.53
C TRP A 127 12.08 25.77 17.30
N LEU A 128 13.31 26.04 16.85
CA LEU A 128 13.88 25.42 15.65
C LEU A 128 14.02 23.89 15.81
N ARG A 129 14.38 23.42 17.01
CA ARG A 129 14.38 21.97 17.33
C ARG A 129 12.99 21.35 17.21
N ASN A 130 11.94 22.05 17.64
CA ASN A 130 10.57 21.57 17.52
C ASN A 130 10.12 21.51 16.07
N VAL A 131 10.50 22.48 15.24
CA VAL A 131 10.24 22.50 13.80
C VAL A 131 10.93 21.32 13.13
N GLN A 132 12.23 21.12 13.37
CA GLN A 132 13.00 19.99 12.83
C GLN A 132 12.36 18.65 13.24
N ALA A 133 12.04 18.49 14.53
CA ALA A 133 11.40 17.26 15.02
C ALA A 133 10.01 17.05 14.41
N SER A 134 9.26 18.12 14.13
CA SER A 134 7.97 18.06 13.44
C SER A 134 8.14 17.56 12.00
N HIS A 135 9.05 18.16 11.23
CA HIS A 135 9.35 17.74 9.86
C HIS A 135 9.83 16.30 9.81
N GLN A 136 10.73 15.90 10.70
CA GLN A 136 11.22 14.52 10.78
C GLN A 136 10.08 13.53 11.06
N ARG A 137 9.17 13.84 12.01
CA ARG A 137 8.00 12.98 12.27
C ARG A 137 7.10 12.85 11.05
N GLN A 138 6.88 13.93 10.30
CA GLN A 138 6.06 13.90 9.09
C GLN A 138 6.76 13.14 7.96
N ALA A 139 8.06 13.34 7.76
CA ALA A 139 8.86 12.61 6.79
C ALA A 139 8.81 11.09 7.06
N LEU A 140 8.96 10.68 8.33
CA LEU A 140 8.86 9.26 8.72
C LEU A 140 7.48 8.67 8.42
N ARG A 141 6.39 9.42 8.63
CA ARG A 141 5.03 8.95 8.28
C ARG A 141 4.88 8.71 6.79
N TRP A 142 5.38 9.63 5.96
CA TRP A 142 5.36 9.47 4.50
C TRP A 142 6.28 8.35 4.01
N ALA A 143 7.44 8.18 4.65
CA ALA A 143 8.34 7.07 4.39
C ALA A 143 7.70 5.70 4.68
N ASP A 144 6.99 5.59 5.80
CA ASP A 144 6.27 4.36 6.16
C ASP A 144 5.12 4.08 5.17
N ARG A 145 4.42 5.12 4.70
CA ARG A 145 3.41 4.98 3.64
C ARG A 145 4.01 4.56 2.30
N ALA A 146 5.15 5.13 1.91
CA ALA A 146 5.84 4.74 0.68
C ALA A 146 6.19 3.24 0.72
N ARG A 147 6.73 2.75 1.84
CA ARG A 147 6.99 1.32 2.04
C ARG A 147 5.74 0.46 1.98
N LEU A 148 4.65 0.89 2.63
CA LEU A 148 3.39 0.16 2.59
C LEU A 148 2.91 -0.04 1.15
N TRP A 149 2.84 1.04 0.38
CA TRP A 149 2.38 1.00 -1.01
C TRP A 149 3.31 0.20 -1.91
N TYR A 150 4.63 0.27 -1.67
CA TYR A 150 5.60 -0.49 -2.44
C TYR A 150 5.41 -2.00 -2.28
N HIS A 151 5.27 -2.44 -1.03
CA HIS A 151 5.01 -3.85 -0.73
C HIS A 151 3.64 -4.30 -1.24
N ALA A 152 2.60 -3.48 -1.09
CA ALA A 152 1.28 -3.77 -1.65
C ALA A 152 1.36 -3.94 -3.18
N GLY A 153 2.12 -3.08 -3.87
CA GLY A 153 2.35 -3.18 -5.31
C GLY A 153 3.05 -4.47 -5.71
N ILE A 154 4.13 -4.84 -5.01
CA ILE A 154 4.84 -6.11 -5.27
C ILE A 154 3.92 -7.32 -5.07
N LEU A 155 3.15 -7.35 -3.98
CA LEU A 155 2.22 -8.46 -3.70
C LEU A 155 1.14 -8.57 -4.77
N LEU A 156 0.58 -7.45 -5.23
CA LEU A 156 -0.38 -7.43 -6.32
C LEU A 156 0.24 -7.88 -7.65
N LEU A 157 1.47 -7.47 -7.96
CA LEU A 157 2.19 -7.92 -9.15
C LEU A 157 2.38 -9.45 -9.13
N LEU A 158 2.89 -9.99 -8.02
CA LEU A 158 3.11 -11.42 -7.86
C LEU A 158 1.79 -12.21 -7.88
N ALA A 159 0.72 -11.69 -7.28
CA ALA A 159 -0.61 -12.29 -7.37
C ALA A 159 -1.13 -12.31 -8.82
N GLY A 160 -0.93 -11.23 -9.58
CA GLY A 160 -1.24 -11.19 -11.00
C GLY A 160 -0.43 -12.21 -11.82
N LEU A 161 0.86 -12.38 -11.51
CA LEU A 161 1.71 -13.40 -12.13
C LEU A 161 1.25 -14.82 -11.82
N VAL A 162 0.81 -15.10 -10.60
CA VAL A 162 0.20 -16.40 -10.25
C VAL A 162 -1.09 -16.60 -11.05
N ALA A 163 -1.98 -15.61 -11.06
CA ALA A 163 -3.27 -15.69 -11.73
C ALA A 163 -3.15 -15.89 -13.25
N VAL A 164 -2.21 -15.20 -13.92
CA VAL A 164 -1.98 -15.36 -15.36
C VAL A 164 -1.34 -16.70 -15.71
N SER A 165 -0.54 -17.27 -14.80
CA SER A 165 0.19 -18.51 -15.05
C SER A 165 -0.70 -19.75 -15.00
N VAL A 166 -1.90 -19.66 -14.41
CA VAL A 166 -2.84 -20.78 -14.32
C VAL A 166 -3.68 -20.87 -15.61
N PRO A 167 -3.42 -21.86 -16.49
CA PRO A 167 -4.24 -22.07 -17.67
C PRO A 167 -5.64 -22.59 -17.29
N PRO A 168 -6.66 -22.37 -18.12
CA PRO A 168 -7.98 -22.95 -17.92
C PRO A 168 -8.05 -24.46 -18.20
N TRP A 169 -7.03 -25.05 -18.82
CA TRP A 169 -6.93 -26.49 -19.15
C TRP A 169 -5.94 -27.23 -18.23
N ARG A 170 -5.74 -28.53 -18.49
CA ARG A 170 -4.80 -29.38 -17.74
C ARG A 170 -3.38 -28.80 -17.79
N ILE A 171 -2.77 -28.67 -16.61
CA ILE A 171 -1.43 -28.10 -16.47
C ILE A 171 -0.39 -29.19 -16.78
N GLY A 172 0.36 -29.03 -17.88
CA GLY A 172 1.54 -29.84 -18.15
C GLY A 172 2.68 -29.53 -17.18
N ALA A 173 3.66 -30.43 -17.05
CA ALA A 173 4.75 -30.31 -16.08
C ALA A 173 5.51 -28.97 -16.17
N GLU A 174 5.79 -28.50 -17.39
CA GLU A 174 6.50 -27.23 -17.63
C GLU A 174 5.75 -26.02 -17.09
N ARG A 175 4.45 -25.91 -17.40
CA ARG A 175 3.61 -24.83 -16.83
C ARG A 175 3.43 -24.98 -15.32
N GLY A 176 3.39 -26.21 -14.83
CA GLY A 176 3.36 -26.50 -13.39
C GLY A 176 4.56 -25.91 -12.67
N ALA A 177 5.77 -25.99 -13.26
CA ALA A 177 6.97 -25.38 -12.70
C ALA A 177 6.88 -23.85 -12.65
N VAL A 178 6.34 -23.20 -13.69
CA VAL A 178 6.14 -21.73 -13.71
C VAL A 178 5.14 -21.29 -12.62
N VAL A 179 4.02 -22.02 -12.48
CA VAL A 179 3.04 -21.76 -11.42
C VAL A 179 3.67 -21.95 -10.04
N ALA A 180 4.43 -23.04 -9.84
CA ALA A 180 5.11 -23.29 -8.57
C ALA A 180 6.11 -22.17 -8.23
N LEU A 181 6.93 -21.74 -9.19
CA LEU A 181 7.91 -20.68 -8.99
C LEU A 181 7.26 -19.33 -8.66
N THR A 182 6.18 -18.96 -9.35
CA THR A 182 5.45 -17.71 -9.07
C THR A 182 4.77 -17.73 -7.70
N VAL A 183 4.19 -18.87 -7.30
CA VAL A 183 3.63 -19.07 -5.96
C VAL A 183 4.72 -18.98 -4.89
N LEU A 184 5.89 -19.62 -5.10
CA LEU A 184 7.01 -19.53 -4.17
C LEU A 184 7.53 -18.09 -4.03
N GLY A 185 7.58 -17.33 -5.13
CA GLY A 185 7.92 -15.90 -5.10
C GLY A 185 6.95 -15.09 -4.25
N LEU A 186 5.64 -15.30 -4.44
CA LEU A 186 4.61 -14.64 -3.63
C LEU A 186 4.73 -15.01 -2.14
N LEU A 187 4.89 -16.29 -1.82
CA LEU A 187 5.07 -16.75 -0.44
C LEU A 187 6.35 -16.22 0.19
N GLY A 188 7.44 -16.13 -0.57
CA GLY A 188 8.71 -15.54 -0.14
C GLY A 188 8.56 -14.08 0.27
N GLU A 189 7.88 -13.27 -0.55
CA GLU A 189 7.60 -11.87 -0.22
C GLU A 189 6.67 -11.71 0.99
N LEU A 190 5.64 -12.55 1.11
CA LEU A 190 4.75 -12.54 2.29
C LEU A 190 5.54 -12.89 3.56
N ALA A 191 6.38 -13.92 3.53
CA ALA A 191 7.22 -14.32 4.65
C ALA A 191 8.22 -13.22 5.02
N TRP A 192 8.83 -12.57 4.02
CA TRP A 192 9.72 -11.43 4.24
C TRP A 192 9.00 -10.27 4.92
N LEU A 193 7.80 -9.93 4.46
CA LEU A 193 6.99 -8.84 5.04
C LEU A 193 6.61 -9.15 6.49
N VAL A 194 6.25 -10.39 6.79
CA VAL A 194 6.00 -10.88 8.15
C VAL A 194 7.25 -10.70 9.02
N VAL A 195 8.41 -11.21 8.59
CA VAL A 195 9.67 -11.10 9.35
C VAL A 195 10.07 -9.64 9.56
N ALA A 196 9.98 -8.80 8.52
CA ALA A 196 10.31 -7.38 8.58
C ALA A 196 9.39 -6.62 9.55
N THR A 197 8.10 -6.98 9.59
CA THR A 197 7.12 -6.39 10.49
C THR A 197 7.37 -6.81 11.94
N PHE A 198 7.69 -8.08 12.19
CA PHE A 198 7.86 -8.60 13.55
C PHE A 198 9.21 -8.29 14.20
N ARG A 199 10.29 -8.08 13.42
CA ARG A 199 11.61 -7.72 13.95
C ARG A 199 11.67 -6.29 14.51
N SER A 200 10.84 -5.37 14.03
CA SER A 200 10.79 -4.01 14.54
C SER A 200 9.82 -3.93 15.74
N ARG A 201 10.35 -3.83 16.96
CA ARG A 201 9.53 -3.67 18.19
C ARG A 201 8.59 -2.47 18.10
N THR A 202 9.05 -1.37 17.51
CA THR A 202 8.26 -0.14 17.32
C THR A 202 7.12 -0.34 16.32
N ARG A 203 7.32 -1.20 15.31
CA ARG A 203 6.32 -1.47 14.26
C ARG A 203 5.38 -2.62 14.58
N ARG A 204 5.67 -3.50 15.54
CA ARG A 204 4.75 -4.59 15.93
C ARG A 204 3.31 -4.12 16.20
N ARG A 205 3.14 -2.95 16.83
CA ARG A 205 1.81 -2.37 17.10
C ARG A 205 1.11 -1.82 15.86
N GLN A 206 1.85 -1.30 14.88
CA GLN A 206 1.28 -0.79 13.63
C GLN A 206 1.10 -1.89 12.58
N GLY A 207 1.96 -2.89 12.61
CA GLY A 207 2.00 -4.01 11.69
C GLY A 207 0.91 -5.06 11.91
N LEU A 208 0.37 -5.17 13.12
CA LEU A 208 -0.82 -6.00 13.36
C LEU A 208 -2.08 -5.44 12.70
N ILE A 209 -2.15 -4.11 12.56
CA ILE A 209 -3.26 -3.39 11.94
C ILE A 209 -3.08 -3.47 10.41
N HIS A 210 -1.94 -3.00 9.89
CA HIS A 210 -1.72 -2.97 8.44
C HIS A 210 -1.39 -4.34 7.80
N GLY A 211 -0.78 -5.26 8.55
CA GLY A 211 -0.35 -6.55 8.02
C GLY A 211 -1.51 -7.50 7.74
N VAL A 212 -2.57 -7.47 8.55
CA VAL A 212 -3.73 -8.35 8.34
C VAL A 212 -4.49 -7.95 7.07
N GLY A 213 -4.69 -6.65 6.82
CA GLY A 213 -5.35 -6.17 5.61
C GLY A 213 -4.56 -6.44 4.31
N VAL A 214 -3.25 -6.24 4.34
CA VAL A 214 -2.40 -6.39 3.14
C VAL A 214 -2.05 -7.85 2.84
N LEU A 215 -1.88 -8.70 3.86
CA LEU A 215 -1.54 -10.11 3.69
C LEU A 215 -2.77 -10.96 3.35
N CYS A 216 -3.96 -10.65 3.90
CA CYS A 216 -5.13 -11.49 3.70
C CYS A 216 -5.79 -11.29 2.33
N GLY A 217 -5.86 -10.06 1.80
CA GLY A 217 -6.59 -9.75 0.55
C GLY A 217 -6.16 -10.57 -0.69
N PRO A 218 -4.85 -10.67 -1.00
CA PRO A 218 -4.37 -11.43 -2.17
C PRO A 218 -4.49 -12.94 -1.98
N VAL A 219 -4.18 -13.45 -0.77
CA VAL A 219 -4.28 -14.87 -0.42
C VAL A 219 -5.73 -15.35 -0.50
N LEU A 220 -6.67 -14.51 -0.08
CA LEU A 220 -8.11 -14.69 -0.31
C LEU A 220 -8.48 -14.80 -1.77
N ALA A 221 -8.08 -13.82 -2.58
CA ALA A 221 -8.49 -13.76 -3.96
C ALA A 221 -8.01 -15.01 -4.71
N VAL A 222 -6.78 -15.45 -4.42
CA VAL A 222 -6.21 -16.69 -4.96
C VAL A 222 -6.95 -17.92 -4.42
N ALA A 223 -7.24 -18.00 -3.12
CA ALA A 223 -7.90 -19.16 -2.53
C ALA A 223 -9.39 -19.29 -2.91
N VAL A 224 -10.12 -18.17 -3.04
CA VAL A 224 -11.48 -18.13 -3.60
C VAL A 224 -11.45 -18.55 -5.07
N ALA A 225 -10.53 -17.99 -5.87
CA ALA A 225 -10.40 -18.36 -7.28
C ALA A 225 -10.01 -19.84 -7.47
N ALA A 226 -9.20 -20.39 -6.56
CA ALA A 226 -8.76 -21.77 -6.58
C ALA A 226 -9.83 -22.78 -6.14
N THR A 227 -10.95 -22.36 -5.54
CA THR A 227 -12.05 -23.29 -5.24
C THR A 227 -12.66 -23.81 -6.56
N PRO A 228 -12.53 -25.12 -6.85
CA PRO A 228 -13.04 -25.67 -8.10
C PRO A 228 -14.57 -25.74 -8.03
N SER A 229 -15.25 -24.97 -8.87
CA SER A 229 -16.71 -24.95 -8.98
C SER A 229 -17.30 -26.21 -9.65
N GLY A 230 -16.52 -27.26 -9.90
CA GLY A 230 -17.04 -28.48 -10.51
C GLY A 230 -15.99 -29.56 -10.74
N THR A 231 -16.30 -30.76 -10.24
CA THR A 231 -15.92 -32.08 -10.78
C THR A 231 -14.44 -32.42 -10.95
N TRP A 232 -13.59 -32.05 -9.99
CA TRP A 232 -12.34 -32.80 -9.80
C TRP A 232 -12.67 -34.03 -8.94
N GLY A 233 -12.63 -35.21 -9.54
CA GLY A 233 -12.67 -36.50 -8.84
C GLY A 233 -11.40 -36.71 -8.02
N THR A 234 -11.17 -35.86 -7.02
CA THR A 234 -10.02 -35.94 -6.13
C THR A 234 -10.42 -36.46 -4.77
N SER A 235 -9.58 -37.34 -4.23
CA SER A 235 -9.69 -38.04 -2.96
C SER A 235 -9.93 -37.08 -1.78
N GLY A 236 -10.64 -37.55 -0.75
CA GLY A 236 -11.20 -36.74 0.35
C GLY A 236 -10.22 -35.82 1.09
N ALA A 237 -8.91 -36.08 1.03
CA ALA A 237 -7.87 -35.23 1.63
C ALA A 237 -7.79 -33.82 1.01
N LEU A 238 -8.06 -33.67 -0.29
CA LEU A 238 -8.03 -32.36 -0.97
C LEU A 238 -9.27 -31.51 -0.68
N ARG A 239 -10.40 -32.13 -0.31
CA ARG A 239 -11.62 -31.40 0.10
C ARG A 239 -11.47 -30.75 1.48
N GLY A 240 -10.78 -31.42 2.40
CA GLY A 240 -10.47 -30.86 3.74
C GLY A 240 -9.59 -29.61 3.66
N LEU A 241 -8.59 -29.61 2.77
CA LEU A 241 -7.75 -28.43 2.50
C LEU A 241 -8.55 -27.29 1.85
N GLY A 242 -9.53 -27.61 1.00
CA GLY A 242 -10.44 -26.63 0.42
C GLY A 242 -11.34 -25.93 1.46
N ALA A 243 -11.94 -26.69 2.37
CA ALA A 243 -12.82 -26.13 3.42
C ALA A 243 -12.05 -25.30 4.46
N ALA A 244 -10.87 -25.77 4.88
CA ALA A 244 -9.97 -25.00 5.73
C ALA A 244 -9.48 -23.72 5.03
N GLY A 245 -9.20 -23.81 3.73
CA GLY A 245 -8.92 -22.66 2.86
C GLY A 245 -10.06 -21.65 2.88
N VAL A 246 -11.30 -22.06 2.60
CA VAL A 246 -12.48 -21.18 2.57
C VAL A 246 -12.73 -20.49 3.91
N LEU A 247 -12.50 -21.16 5.04
CA LEU A 247 -12.74 -20.57 6.36
C LEU A 247 -11.64 -19.57 6.76
N VAL A 248 -10.37 -19.90 6.49
CA VAL A 248 -9.24 -18.96 6.62
C VAL A 248 -9.47 -17.73 5.72
N VAL A 249 -10.07 -17.97 4.55
CA VAL A 249 -10.42 -16.94 3.58
C VAL A 249 -11.56 -16.05 4.06
N GLY A 250 -12.66 -16.61 4.54
CA GLY A 250 -13.79 -15.83 5.05
C GLY A 250 -13.39 -14.93 6.23
N VAL A 251 -12.56 -15.44 7.14
CA VAL A 251 -12.03 -14.67 8.27
C VAL A 251 -11.08 -13.56 7.80
N GLY A 252 -10.24 -13.85 6.79
CA GLY A 252 -9.40 -12.84 6.17
C GLY A 252 -10.21 -11.73 5.47
N VAL A 253 -11.36 -12.04 4.85
CA VAL A 253 -12.16 -11.03 4.09
C VAL A 253 -12.74 -10.05 5.08
N LEU A 254 -13.33 -10.58 6.16
CA LEU A 254 -13.93 -9.78 7.20
C LEU A 254 -12.89 -8.89 7.88
N ALA A 255 -11.69 -9.42 8.14
CA ALA A 255 -10.60 -8.65 8.73
C ALA A 255 -10.10 -7.52 7.80
N VAL A 256 -9.98 -7.78 6.49
CA VAL A 256 -9.60 -6.77 5.48
C VAL A 256 -10.67 -5.70 5.33
N ALA A 257 -11.95 -6.09 5.29
CA ALA A 257 -13.06 -5.14 5.18
C ALA A 257 -13.14 -4.22 6.40
N VAL A 258 -12.95 -4.77 7.61
CA VAL A 258 -12.88 -3.99 8.85
C VAL A 258 -11.67 -3.06 8.84
N GLU A 259 -10.50 -3.52 8.38
CA GLU A 259 -9.29 -2.70 8.25
C GLU A 259 -9.45 -1.58 7.20
N ILE A 260 -10.09 -1.82 6.05
CA ILE A 260 -10.38 -0.78 5.05
C ILE A 260 -11.30 0.28 5.66
N VAL A 261 -12.35 -0.14 6.38
CA VAL A 261 -13.26 0.79 7.09
C VAL A 261 -12.50 1.58 8.16
N VAL A 262 -11.56 0.96 8.89
CA VAL A 262 -10.72 1.63 9.89
C VAL A 262 -9.67 2.54 9.26
N LEU A 263 -9.05 2.16 8.16
CA LEU A 263 -8.06 2.96 7.44
C LEU A 263 -8.73 4.17 6.80
N VAL A 264 -9.88 3.97 6.16
CA VAL A 264 -10.72 5.04 5.62
C VAL A 264 -11.21 5.94 6.74
N SER A 265 -11.74 5.40 7.85
CA SER A 265 -12.18 6.25 8.96
C SER A 265 -11.01 7.02 9.57
N ARG A 266 -9.81 6.43 9.61
CA ARG A 266 -8.57 7.10 10.04
C ARG A 266 -8.09 8.14 9.05
N LEU A 267 -8.15 7.90 7.75
CA LEU A 267 -7.82 8.90 6.73
C LEU A 267 -8.81 10.07 6.77
N LEU A 268 -10.10 9.78 6.93
CA LEU A 268 -11.16 10.78 7.11
C LEU A 268 -11.01 11.56 8.43
N THR A 269 -10.57 10.91 9.51
CA THR A 269 -10.31 11.58 10.81
C THR A 269 -8.91 12.19 10.93
N TRP A 270 -7.94 11.85 10.07
CA TRP A 270 -6.61 12.45 10.07
C TRP A 270 -6.41 13.52 9.00
N GLY A 271 -7.19 13.50 7.91
CA GLY A 271 -7.15 14.52 6.87
C GLY A 271 -7.58 15.90 7.33
N TRP A 272 -8.20 16.04 8.51
CA TRP A 272 -8.84 17.29 8.94
C TRP A 272 -8.43 17.86 10.31
N PHE A 273 -7.90 17.06 11.25
CA PHE A 273 -7.69 17.54 12.64
C PHE A 273 -6.35 18.24 12.91
N GLY A 274 -5.71 18.80 11.88
CA GLY A 274 -4.52 19.65 12.04
C GLY A 274 -4.82 21.12 12.33
N VAL A 275 -6.06 21.59 12.13
CA VAL A 275 -6.46 22.98 12.37
C VAL A 275 -7.60 23.01 13.39
N PRO A 276 -7.43 23.64 14.56
CA PRO A 276 -8.55 23.89 15.46
C PRO A 276 -9.44 24.96 14.82
N VAL A 277 -10.43 24.56 14.03
CA VAL A 277 -11.47 25.46 13.53
C VAL A 277 -12.62 25.42 14.55
N SER A 278 -12.66 26.42 15.42
CA SER A 278 -13.84 26.74 16.22
C SER A 278 -14.98 27.14 15.29
N GLY A 279 -15.90 26.21 15.00
CA GLY A 279 -17.08 26.46 14.17
C GLY A 279 -17.53 25.22 13.42
N VAL A 280 -18.34 24.38 14.07
CA VAL A 280 -18.87 23.14 13.48
C VAL A 280 -19.94 23.49 12.43
N GLY A 281 -19.51 23.59 11.18
CA GLY A 281 -20.37 23.58 9.99
C GLY A 281 -20.56 22.18 9.40
N PRO A 282 -21.26 22.03 8.25
CA PRO A 282 -21.92 20.81 7.73
C PRO A 282 -21.01 19.66 7.27
N GLY A 283 -19.82 19.48 7.86
CA GLY A 283 -18.85 18.44 7.54
C GLY A 283 -19.35 17.01 7.73
N TRP A 284 -20.28 16.79 8.67
CA TRP A 284 -20.85 15.47 8.94
C TRP A 284 -21.63 14.89 7.75
N ALA A 285 -22.29 15.74 6.95
CA ALA A 285 -23.01 15.29 5.74
C ALA A 285 -22.04 14.71 4.69
N ARG A 286 -20.87 15.34 4.52
CA ARG A 286 -19.81 14.85 3.60
C ARG A 286 -19.15 13.56 4.09
N VAL A 287 -18.91 13.45 5.38
CA VAL A 287 -18.41 12.20 6.00
C VAL A 287 -19.42 11.07 5.82
N ALA A 288 -20.71 11.32 6.05
CA ALA A 288 -21.77 10.34 5.80
C ALA A 288 -21.82 9.92 4.32
N THR A 289 -21.60 10.85 3.39
CA THR A 289 -21.59 10.54 1.95
C THR A 289 -20.42 9.62 1.58
N HIS A 290 -19.24 9.83 2.16
CA HIS A 290 -18.06 8.98 1.93
C HIS A 290 -18.20 7.59 2.56
N VAL A 291 -18.77 7.50 3.77
CA VAL A 291 -19.05 6.21 4.41
C VAL A 291 -20.08 5.41 3.60
N VAL A 292 -21.16 6.05 3.13
CA VAL A 292 -22.18 5.41 2.28
C VAL A 292 -21.59 4.95 0.95
N ALA A 293 -20.74 5.76 0.30
CA ALA A 293 -20.07 5.36 -0.93
C ALA A 293 -19.17 4.12 -0.74
N ILE A 294 -18.45 4.06 0.38
CA ILE A 294 -17.49 2.98 0.66
C ILE A 294 -18.18 1.69 1.09
N VAL A 295 -19.24 1.78 1.89
CA VAL A 295 -20.13 0.65 2.18
C VAL A 295 -20.80 0.15 0.89
N GLY A 296 -21.21 1.06 0.00
CA GLY A 296 -21.73 0.74 -1.33
C GLY A 296 -20.72 0.00 -2.21
N ILE A 297 -19.44 0.41 -2.20
CA ILE A 297 -18.35 -0.25 -2.93
C ILE A 297 -18.10 -1.65 -2.37
N ALA A 298 -18.01 -1.79 -1.04
CA ALA A 298 -17.79 -3.09 -0.41
C ALA A 298 -18.96 -4.06 -0.68
N ALA A 299 -20.20 -3.58 -0.61
CA ALA A 299 -21.40 -4.33 -0.95
C ALA A 299 -21.42 -4.72 -2.43
N ALA A 300 -21.07 -3.82 -3.35
CA ALA A 300 -21.03 -4.10 -4.78
C ALA A 300 -19.93 -5.10 -5.16
N VAL A 301 -18.75 -5.02 -4.55
CA VAL A 301 -17.66 -6.00 -4.73
C VAL A 301 -18.09 -7.38 -4.21
N THR A 302 -18.76 -7.42 -3.05
CA THR A 302 -19.29 -8.68 -2.48
C THR A 302 -20.37 -9.28 -3.38
N LEU A 303 -21.28 -8.45 -3.92
CA LEU A 303 -22.32 -8.86 -4.86
C LEU A 303 -21.75 -9.33 -6.22
N ALA A 304 -20.70 -8.67 -6.70
CA ALA A 304 -19.98 -9.04 -7.92
C ALA A 304 -19.30 -10.41 -7.78
N LEU A 305 -18.64 -10.65 -6.64
CA LEU A 305 -17.99 -11.92 -6.33
C LEU A 305 -19.01 -13.04 -6.07
N ALA A 306 -20.22 -12.71 -5.62
CA ALA A 306 -21.34 -13.64 -5.50
C ALA A 306 -22.01 -13.99 -6.85
N GLY A 307 -21.50 -13.48 -7.97
CA GLY A 307 -22.01 -13.80 -9.32
C GLY A 307 -23.28 -13.03 -9.71
N THR A 308 -23.57 -11.90 -9.06
CA THR A 308 -24.70 -11.05 -9.49
C THR A 308 -24.30 -10.10 -10.64
N ARG A 309 -25.31 -9.65 -11.39
CA ARG A 309 -25.21 -9.14 -12.77
C ARG A 309 -24.09 -8.09 -13.04
N PRO A 310 -23.40 -8.16 -14.20
CA PRO A 310 -22.18 -7.41 -14.53
C PRO A 310 -22.32 -5.88 -14.71
N TRP A 311 -23.53 -5.31 -14.68
CA TRP A 311 -23.71 -3.86 -14.77
C TRP A 311 -23.51 -3.17 -13.41
N LEU A 312 -23.61 -3.90 -12.29
CA LEU A 312 -23.41 -3.36 -10.94
C LEU A 312 -21.92 -3.10 -10.64
N THR A 313 -21.00 -3.88 -11.21
CA THR A 313 -19.54 -3.67 -11.10
C THR A 313 -19.06 -2.40 -11.82
N ALA A 314 -19.62 -2.11 -13.00
CA ALA A 314 -19.25 -0.94 -13.79
C ALA A 314 -19.61 0.39 -13.12
N VAL A 315 -20.79 0.46 -12.48
CA VAL A 315 -21.25 1.65 -11.74
C VAL A 315 -20.37 1.94 -10.52
N SER A 316 -19.88 0.90 -9.84
CA SER A 316 -19.04 1.06 -8.65
C SER A 316 -17.62 1.53 -8.95
N VAL A 317 -17.02 1.09 -10.06
CA VAL A 317 -15.67 1.53 -10.48
C VAL A 317 -15.68 2.98 -10.96
N ALA A 318 -16.72 3.40 -11.70
CA ALA A 318 -16.87 4.77 -12.18
C ALA A 318 -17.00 5.81 -11.05
N ALA A 319 -17.47 5.42 -9.86
CA ALA A 319 -17.58 6.29 -8.70
C ALA A 319 -16.27 6.48 -7.91
N VAL A 320 -15.30 5.57 -8.05
CA VAL A 320 -14.05 5.55 -7.25
C VAL A 320 -12.96 6.46 -7.84
N VAL A 321 -12.87 6.52 -9.17
CA VAL A 321 -11.84 7.31 -9.88
C VAL A 321 -11.98 8.83 -9.62
N PRO A 322 -13.18 9.44 -9.59
CA PRO A 322 -13.34 10.86 -9.30
C PRO A 322 -12.97 11.23 -7.85
N ALA A 323 -13.21 10.34 -6.88
CA ALA A 323 -12.94 10.60 -5.46
C ALA A 323 -11.44 10.76 -5.18
N PHE A 324 -10.60 9.94 -5.84
CA PHE A 324 -9.13 10.02 -5.73
C PHE A 324 -8.56 11.26 -6.44
N ALA A 325 -9.14 11.65 -7.58
CA ALA A 325 -8.74 12.85 -8.31
C ALA A 325 -9.11 14.13 -7.55
N LEU A 326 -10.30 14.17 -6.91
CA LEU A 326 -10.72 15.29 -6.07
C LEU A 326 -9.84 15.47 -4.83
N GLU A 327 -9.38 14.37 -4.20
CA GLU A 327 -8.50 14.45 -3.03
C GLU A 327 -7.13 15.08 -3.36
N MET A 328 -6.56 14.76 -4.54
CA MET A 328 -5.33 15.41 -5.00
C MET A 328 -5.51 16.90 -5.30
N ILE A 329 -6.65 17.29 -5.91
CA ILE A 329 -6.93 18.69 -6.26
C ILE A 329 -7.15 19.52 -4.98
N CYS A 330 -7.88 18.97 -4.00
CA CYS A 330 -8.15 19.67 -2.73
C CYS A 330 -6.90 19.80 -1.85
N GLY A 331 -6.00 18.81 -1.83
CA GLY A 331 -4.71 18.91 -1.12
C GLY A 331 -3.82 20.04 -1.66
N TRP A 332 -3.96 20.40 -2.94
CA TRP A 332 -3.20 21.46 -3.57
C TRP A 332 -3.73 22.87 -3.20
N GLN A 333 -5.05 23.05 -3.10
CA GLN A 333 -5.64 24.35 -2.78
C GLN A 333 -5.43 24.79 -1.32
N VAL A 334 -5.45 23.86 -0.37
CA VAL A 334 -5.23 24.17 1.06
C VAL A 334 -3.82 24.73 1.31
N TYR A 335 -2.81 24.25 0.57
CA TYR A 335 -1.45 24.77 0.68
C TYR A 335 -1.26 26.15 0.04
N GLY A 336 -2.08 26.50 -0.97
CA GLY A 336 -2.08 27.83 -1.59
C GLY A 336 -2.63 28.92 -0.65
N ALA A 337 -3.68 28.60 0.10
CA ALA A 337 -4.36 29.55 0.98
C ALA A 337 -3.52 29.95 2.22
N GLU A 338 -2.76 29.02 2.83
CA GLU A 338 -1.88 29.35 3.96
C GLU A 338 -0.76 30.32 3.58
N ARG A 339 -0.31 30.31 2.31
CA ARG A 339 0.76 31.20 1.83
C ARG A 339 0.32 32.66 1.69
N HIS A 340 -0.97 32.93 1.52
CA HIS A 340 -1.51 34.29 1.47
C HIS A 340 -1.79 34.88 2.85
N SER A 341 -2.10 34.04 3.86
CA SER A 341 -2.41 34.51 5.22
C SER A 341 -1.21 35.00 6.05
N ARG A 342 0.03 34.76 5.60
CA ARG A 342 1.26 35.18 6.31
C ARG A 342 1.98 36.37 5.63
N GLY A 343 1.38 36.92 4.57
CA GLY A 343 1.94 38.03 3.80
C GLY A 343 1.28 39.39 4.04
N THR A 344 0.39 39.49 5.03
CA THR A 344 -0.31 40.71 5.47
C THR A 344 -0.18 40.84 6.97
#